data_AF-A0A060BZH3-F1
#
_entry.id   AF-A0A060BZH3-F1
#
_cell.length_a   1.000
_cell.length_b   1.000
_cell.length_c   1.000
_cell.angle_alpha   90.00
_cell.angle_beta   90.00
_cell.angle_gamma   90.00
#
_symmetry.space_group_name_H-M   'P 1'
#
loop_
_entity.id
_entity.type
_entity.pdbx_description
1 polymer ?
#
loop_
_entity_poly.entity_id
_entity_poly.type
_entity_poly.pdbx_seq_one_letter_code
_entity_poly.pdbx_strand_id
1 'polypeptide(L)'
;MNFSADAFMRQISRARTFGFMRDIEYLQSRGLCLGGSFDCAIVVDDYRVLNEDGLRFEDEFVRHKMLDAIGDLFMCGHNIIGAFTAYKSGHALNNKLLQAVLAKQEAWEYVT
;
A
#
# COMPACT_ATOMS: atom_id res chain seq x y z
N MET A 1 -16.76 0.35 1.46
CA MET A 1 -16.42 -1.04 1.83
C MET A 1 -16.68 -1.19 3.32
N ASN A 2 -17.47 -2.17 3.75
CA ASN A 2 -17.59 -2.44 5.19
C ASN A 2 -16.32 -3.18 5.63
N PHE A 3 -15.55 -2.59 6.56
CA PHE A 3 -14.25 -3.12 6.94
C PHE A 3 -14.42 -4.14 8.07
N SER A 4 -14.12 -5.41 7.78
CA SER A 4 -14.05 -6.48 8.76
C SER A 4 -12.73 -7.25 8.57
N ALA A 5 -12.30 -7.99 9.60
CA ALA A 5 -11.11 -8.84 9.50
C ALA A 5 -11.21 -9.82 8.31
N ASP A 6 -12.37 -10.46 8.13
CA ASP A 6 -12.62 -11.35 6.99
C ASP A 6 -12.53 -10.62 5.64
N ALA A 7 -13.09 -9.42 5.55
CA ALA A 7 -13.02 -8.61 4.33
C ALA A 7 -11.57 -8.23 4.01
N PHE A 8 -10.79 -7.80 5.00
CA PHE A 8 -9.37 -7.51 4.83
C PHE A 8 -8.61 -8.74 4.32
N MET A 9 -8.81 -9.90 4.96
CA MET A 9 -8.11 -11.14 4.61
C MET A 9 -8.45 -11.64 3.21
N ARG A 10 -9.70 -11.47 2.75
CA ARG A 10 -10.13 -11.96 1.43
C ARG A 10 -9.86 -10.96 0.31
N GLN A 11 -9.96 -9.67 0.61
CA GLN A 11 -10.04 -8.63 -0.43
C GLN A 11 -8.79 -7.76 -0.53
N ILE A 12 -7.96 -7.67 0.52
CA ILE A 12 -6.82 -6.71 0.54
C ILE A 12 -5.49 -7.42 0.80
N SER A 13 -5.42 -8.32 1.79
CA SER A 13 -4.16 -8.86 2.32
C SER A 13 -3.26 -9.54 1.29
N ARG A 14 -3.84 -10.10 0.22
CA ARG A 14 -3.10 -10.83 -0.83
C ARG A 14 -2.57 -9.93 -1.95
N ALA A 15 -2.85 -8.62 -1.94
CA ALA A 15 -2.44 -7.72 -3.02
C ALA A 15 -0.93 -7.47 -2.98
N ARG A 16 -0.24 -7.89 -4.05
CA ARG A 16 1.23 -7.80 -4.16
C ARG A 16 1.69 -6.38 -4.47
N THR A 17 2.94 -6.10 -4.07
CA THR A 17 3.64 -4.91 -4.53
C THR A 17 3.91 -4.98 -6.03
N PHE A 18 4.22 -3.83 -6.64
CA PHE A 18 4.40 -3.73 -8.07
C PHE A 18 5.44 -2.69 -8.46
N GLY A 19 6.07 -2.89 -9.62
CA GLY A 19 7.06 -1.98 -10.18
C GLY A 19 7.11 -2.03 -11.70
N PHE A 20 7.71 -1.01 -12.31
CA PHE A 20 7.88 -0.95 -13.76
C PHE A 20 9.22 -1.56 -14.17
N MET A 21 9.22 -2.38 -15.23
CA MET A 21 10.41 -3.04 -15.75
C MET A 21 11.53 -2.02 -16.06
N ARG A 22 11.18 -0.90 -16.68
CA ARG A 22 12.10 0.19 -17.03
C ARG A 22 12.80 0.84 -15.81
N ASP A 23 12.21 0.73 -14.62
CA ASP A 23 12.76 1.35 -13.41
C ASP A 23 13.67 0.38 -12.63
N ILE A 24 13.59 -0.93 -12.87
CA ILE A 24 14.28 -1.95 -12.06
C ILE A 24 15.80 -1.80 -12.13
N GLU A 25 16.38 -1.69 -13.33
CA GLU A 25 17.85 -1.55 -13.49
C GLU A 25 18.37 -0.29 -12.78
N TYR A 26 17.63 0.82 -12.93
CA TYR A 26 17.95 2.07 -12.24
C TYR A 26 17.89 1.92 -10.72
N LEU A 27 16.82 1.31 -10.19
CA LEU A 27 16.68 1.07 -8.75
C LEU A 27 17.77 0.14 -8.20
N GLN A 28 18.12 -0.91 -8.93
CA GLN A 28 19.20 -1.84 -8.56
C GLN A 28 20.56 -1.17 -8.56
N SER A 29 20.84 -0.27 -9.53
CA SER A 29 22.07 0.55 -9.54
C SER A 29 22.21 1.45 -8.30
N ARG A 30 21.09 1.74 -7.63
CA ARG A 30 20.99 2.53 -6.39
C ARG A 30 20.94 1.67 -5.12
N GLY A 31 21.10 0.34 -5.24
CA GLY A 31 21.01 -0.59 -4.12
C GLY A 31 19.59 -0.88 -3.64
N LEU A 32 18.58 -0.60 -4.47
CA LEU A 32 17.16 -0.86 -4.19
C LEU A 32 16.67 -2.07 -4.99
N CYS A 33 15.55 -2.69 -4.57
CA CYS A 33 14.92 -3.80 -5.29
C CYS A 33 15.86 -5.00 -5.61
N LEU A 34 16.92 -5.20 -4.80
CA LEU A 34 17.93 -6.24 -5.03
C LEU A 34 17.38 -7.67 -4.91
N GLY A 35 16.31 -7.86 -4.13
CA GLY A 35 15.60 -9.14 -3.99
C GLY A 35 14.30 -9.22 -4.80
N GLY A 36 14.08 -8.30 -5.74
CA GLY A 36 12.88 -8.30 -6.57
C GLY A 36 12.84 -9.48 -7.53
N SER A 37 11.75 -10.22 -7.54
CA SER A 37 11.46 -11.29 -8.50
C SER A 37 9.96 -11.33 -8.83
N PHE A 38 9.58 -12.10 -9.85
CA PHE A 38 8.17 -12.33 -10.19
C PHE A 38 7.38 -13.04 -9.08
N ASP A 39 8.06 -13.72 -8.15
CA ASP A 39 7.43 -14.41 -7.02
C ASP A 39 6.92 -13.44 -5.95
N CYS A 40 7.59 -12.29 -5.81
CA CYS A 40 7.32 -11.32 -4.74
C CYS A 40 6.69 -10.01 -5.22
N ALA A 41 6.82 -9.67 -6.51
CA ALA A 41 6.30 -8.43 -7.08
C ALA A 41 5.60 -8.65 -8.43
N ILE A 42 4.62 -7.80 -8.71
CA ILE A 42 4.05 -7.66 -10.04
C ILE A 42 4.96 -6.75 -10.85
N VAL A 43 5.43 -7.22 -12.00
CA VAL A 43 6.26 -6.40 -12.89
C VAL A 43 5.44 -6.01 -14.09
N VAL A 44 5.47 -4.73 -14.43
CA VAL A 44 4.67 -4.14 -15.50
C VAL A 44 5.61 -3.50 -16.52
N ASP A 45 5.40 -3.78 -17.81
CA ASP A 45 6.04 -3.04 -18.91
C ASP A 45 5.10 -1.91 -19.40
N ASP A 46 5.41 -1.25 -20.52
CA ASP A 46 4.58 -0.14 -21.01
C ASP A 46 3.19 -0.57 -21.49
N TYR A 47 2.94 -1.87 -21.67
CA TYR A 47 1.75 -2.42 -22.33
C TYR A 47 1.02 -3.50 -21.52
N ARG A 48 1.70 -4.24 -20.64
CA ARG A 48 1.14 -5.43 -19.97
C ARG A 48 1.82 -5.76 -18.64
N VAL A 49 1.13 -6.62 -17.88
CA VAL A 49 1.69 -7.36 -16.75
C VAL A 49 2.57 -8.49 -17.28
N LEU A 50 3.75 -8.65 -16.69
CA LEU A 50 4.75 -9.65 -17.11
C LEU A 50 4.67 -10.97 -16.33
N ASN A 51 3.98 -11.01 -15.19
CA ASN A 51 3.79 -12.25 -14.41
C ASN A 51 2.90 -13.24 -15.19
N GLU A 52 3.38 -14.47 -15.41
CA GLU A 52 2.67 -15.50 -16.20
C GLU A 52 1.31 -15.88 -15.58
N ASP A 53 1.25 -15.98 -14.24
CA ASP A 53 0.00 -16.26 -13.51
C ASP A 53 -0.95 -15.05 -13.44
N GLY A 54 -0.56 -13.89 -13.97
CA GLY A 54 -1.34 -12.67 -13.98
C GLY A 54 -1.56 -12.04 -12.60
N LEU A 55 -2.71 -11.39 -12.44
CA LEU A 55 -3.11 -10.70 -11.22
C LEU A 55 -3.98 -11.59 -10.32
N ARG A 56 -3.85 -11.42 -9.00
CA ARG A 56 -4.72 -12.04 -7.99
C ARG A 56 -6.09 -11.35 -7.91
N PHE A 57 -6.13 -10.07 -8.29
CA PHE A 57 -7.33 -9.25 -8.33
C PHE A 57 -7.27 -8.35 -9.58
N GLU A 58 -8.41 -8.08 -10.21
CA GLU A 58 -8.46 -7.16 -11.37
C GLU A 58 -7.93 -5.75 -11.02
N ASP A 59 -8.15 -5.33 -9.78
CA ASP A 59 -7.74 -4.04 -9.21
C ASP A 59 -6.58 -4.18 -8.20
N GLU A 60 -5.71 -5.17 -8.38
CA GLU A 60 -4.63 -5.51 -7.41
C GLU A 60 -3.72 -4.32 -7.08
N PHE A 61 -3.43 -3.43 -8.04
CA PHE A 61 -2.58 -2.26 -7.82
C PHE A 61 -3.15 -1.26 -6.81
N VAL A 62 -4.45 -0.93 -6.92
CA VAL A 62 -5.08 0.01 -5.97
C VAL A 62 -5.33 -0.66 -4.62
N ARG A 63 -5.62 -1.96 -4.60
CA ARG A 63 -5.71 -2.73 -3.35
C ARG A 63 -4.38 -2.79 -2.61
N HIS A 64 -3.26 -2.90 -3.32
CA HIS A 64 -1.95 -2.81 -2.71
C HIS A 64 -1.71 -1.42 -2.11
N LYS A 65 -2.16 -0.34 -2.76
CA LYS A 65 -2.11 1.01 -2.17
C LYS A 65 -2.99 1.17 -0.94
N MET A 66 -4.12 0.48 -0.88
CA MET A 66 -4.92 0.39 0.34
C MET A 66 -4.17 -0.38 1.44
N LEU A 67 -3.51 -1.49 1.08
CA LEU A 67 -2.68 -2.28 2.00
C LEU A 67 -1.53 -1.45 2.58
N ASP A 68 -0.79 -0.73 1.73
CA ASP A 68 0.25 0.23 2.12
C ASP A 68 -0.28 1.26 3.12
N ALA A 69 -1.42 1.89 2.81
CA ALA A 69 -2.00 2.93 3.65
C ALA A 69 -2.45 2.40 5.02
N ILE A 70 -3.00 1.19 5.09
CA ILE A 70 -3.38 0.55 6.37
C ILE A 70 -2.12 0.37 7.25
N GLY A 71 -1.02 -0.11 6.66
CA GLY A 71 0.25 -0.26 7.36
C GLY A 71 0.83 1.08 7.83
N ASP A 72 0.88 2.08 6.94
CA ASP A 72 1.40 3.41 7.26
C ASP A 72 0.60 4.09 8.38
N LEU A 73 -0.73 3.95 8.37
CA LEU A 73 -1.60 4.53 9.39
C LEU A 73 -1.45 3.84 10.74
N PHE A 74 -1.15 2.54 10.76
CA PHE A 74 -0.90 1.80 11.99
C PHE A 74 0.38 2.22 12.72
N MET A 75 1.24 3.04 12.08
CA MET A 75 2.41 3.65 12.73
C MET A 75 2.06 4.57 13.90
N CYS A 76 0.78 4.95 14.10
CA CYS A 76 0.35 5.62 15.33
C CYS A 76 0.24 4.69 16.54
N GLY A 77 0.42 3.37 16.36
CA GLY A 77 0.40 2.37 17.43
C GLY A 77 -1.00 1.88 17.83
N HIS A 78 -2.06 2.39 17.20
CA HIS A 78 -3.44 2.06 17.54
C HIS A 78 -4.30 1.86 16.29
N ASN A 79 -5.39 1.10 16.45
CA ASN A 79 -6.41 1.00 15.40
C ASN A 79 -7.14 2.35 15.28
N ILE A 80 -7.37 2.79 14.05
CA ILE A 80 -8.09 4.03 13.76
C ILE A 80 -9.57 3.71 13.52
N ILE A 81 -10.45 4.37 14.27
CA ILE A 81 -11.87 4.44 13.96
C ILE A 81 -12.08 5.73 13.16
N GLY A 82 -12.25 5.61 11.85
CA GLY A 82 -12.39 6.76 10.97
C GLY A 82 -12.44 6.37 9.49
N ALA A 83 -12.45 7.37 8.62
CA ALA A 83 -12.40 7.19 7.18
C ALA A 83 -11.12 7.82 6.61
N PHE A 84 -10.39 7.05 5.80
CA PHE A 84 -9.22 7.51 5.07
C PHE A 84 -9.55 7.59 3.58
N THR A 85 -9.22 8.73 2.97
CA THR A 85 -9.32 8.92 1.51
C THR A 85 -7.99 9.44 1.01
N ALA A 86 -7.47 8.81 -0.04
CA ALA A 86 -6.21 9.16 -0.65
C ALA A 86 -6.35 9.30 -2.16
N TYR A 87 -5.69 10.32 -2.70
CA TYR A 87 -5.55 10.52 -4.13
C TYR A 87 -4.06 10.58 -4.48
N LYS A 88 -3.57 9.54 -5.18
CA LYS A 88 -2.15 9.39 -5.54
C LYS A 88 -1.19 9.55 -4.35
N SER A 89 -1.64 9.16 -3.15
CA SER A 89 -0.82 9.19 -1.94
C SER A 89 0.20 8.06 -1.93
N GLY A 90 1.31 8.28 -1.23
CA GLY A 90 2.30 7.27 -0.89
C GLY A 90 2.80 7.48 0.54
N HIS A 91 3.75 6.64 0.97
CA HIS A 91 4.22 6.59 2.37
C HIS A 91 4.57 7.95 2.97
N ALA A 92 5.26 8.82 2.21
CA ALA A 92 5.63 10.15 2.67
C ALA A 92 4.43 11.04 2.99
N LEU A 93 3.37 11.00 2.18
CA LEU A 93 2.17 11.81 2.40
C LEU A 93 1.27 11.20 3.50
N ASN A 94 1.18 9.87 3.56
CA ASN A 94 0.49 9.17 4.64
C ASN A 94 1.10 9.50 6.01
N ASN A 95 2.44 9.49 6.11
CA ASN A 95 3.14 9.88 7.34
C ASN A 95 2.91 11.35 7.70
N LYS A 96 2.95 12.28 6.73
CA LYS A 96 2.65 13.70 6.96
C LYS A 96 1.22 13.91 7.48
N LEU A 97 0.25 13.17 6.93
CA LEU A 97 -1.13 13.21 7.42
C LEU A 97 -1.18 12.74 8.89
N LEU A 98 -0.54 11.62 9.20
CA LEU A 98 -0.54 11.06 10.55
C LEU A 98 0.07 12.06 11.56
N GLN A 99 1.21 12.65 11.23
CA GLN A 99 1.84 13.70 12.03
C GLN A 99 0.90 14.90 12.25
N ALA A 100 0.23 15.36 11.19
CA ALA A 100 -0.69 16.50 11.28
C ALA A 100 -1.93 16.21 12.15
N VAL A 101 -2.50 15.01 12.04
CA VAL A 101 -3.66 14.58 12.85
C VAL A 101 -3.25 14.45 14.32
N LEU A 102 -2.12 13.77 14.60
CA LEU A 102 -1.65 13.55 15.97
C LEU A 102 -1.25 14.85 16.67
N ALA A 103 -0.71 15.83 15.94
CA ALA A 103 -0.38 17.15 16.48
C ALA A 103 -1.62 17.97 16.88
N LYS A 104 -2.79 17.65 16.32
CA LYS A 104 -4.05 18.36 16.56
C LYS A 104 -4.94 17.56 17.50
N GLN A 105 -4.72 17.70 18.81
CA GLN A 105 -5.40 16.92 19.83
C GLN A 105 -6.93 17.06 19.80
N GLU A 106 -7.48 18.19 19.32
CA GLU A 106 -8.93 18.34 19.16
C GLU A 106 -9.52 17.59 17.95
N ALA A 107 -8.70 17.00 17.09
CA ALA A 107 -9.14 16.28 15.89
C ALA A 107 -9.36 14.78 16.10
N TRP A 108 -9.00 14.25 17.27
CA TRP A 108 -9.13 12.84 17.61
C TRP A 108 -9.33 12.65 19.12
N GLU A 109 -9.89 11.51 19.49
CA GLU A 109 -9.99 11.09 20.89
C GLU A 109 -9.53 9.64 21.04
N TYR A 110 -9.09 9.29 22.24
CA TYR A 110 -8.76 7.92 22.59
C TYR A 110 -9.98 7.23 23.19
N VAL A 111 -10.37 6.08 22.65
CA VAL A 111 -11.49 5.28 23.14
C VAL A 111 -11.02 3.86 23.46
N THR A 112 -11.61 3.24 24.49
CA THR A 112 -11.29 1.89 24.97
C THR A 112 -12.50 0.98 24.90
#